data_AF-A0A2X2WLN2-F1
#
_entry.id   AF-A0A2X2WLN2-F1
#
_cell.length_a   1.000
_cell.length_b   1.000
_cell.length_c   1.000
_cell.angle_alpha   90.00
_cell.angle_beta   90.00
_cell.angle_gamma   90.00
#
_symmetry.space_group_name_H-M   'P 1'
#
loop_
_entity.id
_entity.type
_entity.pdbx_description
1 polymer ?
#
loop_
_entity_poly.entity_id
_entity_poly.type
_entity_poly.pdbx_seq_one_letter_code
_entity_poly.pdbx_strand_id
1 'polypeptide(L)'
;MAAGGRLPADGRLVSGFASFDESALTGESIPVERSTGEKVPAGATSVDRLVTLEVLSEPGASAIDRILKLIEEAEERRAPIERFIDRFSRIYTPVIMAVALLVTLVPPLLFAASWQEWIYKGLTLLLIGCPCALVISTPAAITSGLAAAARRGALIKGGAALEQLGRVTQVAFDKTGTLTVGKPRVTAIHPASGIGEAELLALAAAVEQGATHPLAQAIVREAQTRELTIPPALEQRALVGSGIEAQVNGERILICAAGKRPAEAFAGQISELESAGQTVVLVLRNDDVIGVLAPTGYAAR
;
A
#
# COMPACT_ATOMS: atom_id res chain seq x y z
N MET A 1 2.83 12.65 -23.08
CA MET A 1 1.92 11.84 -22.22
C MET A 1 0.74 12.71 -21.82
N ALA A 2 -0.49 12.21 -21.98
CA ALA A 2 -1.71 12.95 -21.63
C ALA A 2 -1.91 13.07 -20.10
N ALA A 3 -2.76 14.00 -19.68
CA ALA A 3 -3.24 14.06 -18.29
C ALA A 3 -3.99 12.76 -17.94
N GLY A 4 -3.78 12.24 -16.73
CA GLY A 4 -4.23 10.93 -16.27
C GLY A 4 -3.44 9.74 -16.84
N GLY A 5 -2.48 9.98 -17.73
CA GLY A 5 -1.63 8.93 -18.30
C GLY A 5 -0.55 8.47 -17.33
N ARG A 6 -0.27 7.16 -17.32
CA ARG A 6 0.86 6.56 -16.59
C ARG A 6 2.12 6.53 -17.44
N LEU A 7 3.26 6.81 -16.82
CA LEU A 7 4.57 6.76 -17.47
C LEU A 7 4.93 5.31 -17.81
N PRO A 8 5.23 4.99 -19.08
CA PRO A 8 5.65 3.65 -19.48
C PRO A 8 7.14 3.36 -19.20
N ALA A 9 7.95 4.39 -18.94
CA ALA A 9 9.39 4.31 -18.75
C ALA A 9 9.88 5.42 -17.80
N ASP A 10 11.07 5.26 -17.22
CA ASP A 10 11.69 6.33 -16.43
C ASP A 10 12.04 7.47 -17.39
N GLY A 11 11.70 8.70 -17.03
CA GLY A 11 11.86 9.85 -17.91
C GLY A 11 12.39 11.09 -17.21
N ARG A 12 12.93 12.03 -17.99
CA ARG A 12 13.29 13.37 -17.55
C ARG A 12 12.23 14.35 -18.03
N LEU A 13 11.71 15.19 -17.14
CA LEU A 13 10.69 16.16 -17.51
C LEU A 13 11.28 17.22 -18.45
N VAL A 14 10.72 17.36 -19.65
CA VAL A 14 11.09 18.41 -20.62
C VAL A 14 10.13 19.60 -20.51
N SER A 15 8.89 19.36 -20.12
CA SER A 15 7.92 20.42 -19.82
C SER A 15 8.37 21.30 -18.65
N GLY A 16 7.86 22.54 -18.59
CA GLY A 16 8.19 23.51 -17.55
C GLY A 16 7.95 23.01 -16.12
N PHE A 17 6.73 22.55 -15.87
CA PHE A 17 6.27 22.13 -14.55
C PHE A 17 5.09 21.17 -14.70
N ALA A 18 5.04 20.13 -13.86
CA ALA A 18 3.89 19.24 -13.75
C ALA A 18 3.82 18.53 -12.39
N SER A 19 2.63 18.08 -12.03
CA SER A 19 2.38 17.31 -10.81
C SER A 19 2.15 15.84 -11.15
N PHE A 20 2.85 14.96 -10.43
CA PHE A 20 2.79 13.51 -10.65
C PHE A 20 2.30 12.77 -9.40
N ASP A 21 1.36 11.85 -9.60
CA ASP A 21 1.01 10.84 -8.59
C ASP A 21 2.03 9.70 -8.68
N GLU A 22 2.89 9.60 -7.66
CA GLU A 22 3.93 8.58 -7.51
C GLU A 22 3.54 7.46 -6.54
N SER A 23 2.25 7.35 -6.17
CA SER A 23 1.74 6.39 -5.17
C SER A 23 2.06 4.93 -5.48
N ALA A 24 2.21 4.57 -6.76
CA ALA A 24 2.61 3.23 -7.18
C ALA A 24 4.01 2.82 -6.67
N LEU A 25 4.88 3.79 -6.37
CA LEU A 25 6.24 3.56 -5.88
C LEU A 25 6.42 3.98 -4.43
N THR A 26 5.84 5.10 -4.03
CA THR A 26 6.05 5.68 -2.69
C THR A 26 4.97 5.30 -1.69
N GLY A 27 3.81 4.84 -2.16
CA GLY A 27 2.61 4.65 -1.33
C GLY A 27 1.92 5.95 -0.91
N GLU A 28 2.53 7.12 -1.19
CA GLU A 28 1.97 8.42 -0.82
C GLU A 28 1.07 8.96 -1.94
N SER A 29 -0.17 9.33 -1.58
CA SER A 29 -1.20 9.77 -2.55
C SER A 29 -1.18 11.26 -2.86
N ILE A 30 -0.28 12.04 -2.25
CA ILE A 30 -0.14 13.48 -2.50
C ILE A 30 0.72 13.66 -3.77
N PRO A 31 0.21 14.35 -4.81
CA PRO A 31 1.00 14.61 -6.01
C PRO A 31 2.30 15.36 -5.72
N VAL A 32 3.37 14.95 -6.39
CA VAL A 32 4.69 15.57 -6.28
C VAL A 32 4.88 16.56 -7.41
N GLU A 33 5.20 17.81 -7.07
CA GLU A 33 5.58 18.85 -8.03
C GLU A 33 6.98 18.55 -8.61
N ARG A 34 7.11 18.56 -9.94
CA ARG A 34 8.37 18.33 -10.65
C ARG A 34 8.64 19.45 -11.65
N SER A 35 9.89 19.89 -11.69
CA SER A 35 10.37 20.94 -12.61
C SER A 35 11.14 20.36 -13.80
N THR A 36 11.35 21.16 -14.85
CA THR A 36 12.15 20.78 -16.01
C THR A 36 13.53 20.23 -15.61
N GLY A 37 13.93 19.13 -16.22
CA GLY A 37 15.21 18.46 -15.99
C GLY A 37 15.18 17.41 -14.87
N GLU A 38 14.14 17.37 -14.06
CA GLU A 38 13.97 16.38 -12.99
C GLU A 38 13.55 15.01 -13.53
N LYS A 39 13.91 13.96 -12.78
CA LYS A 39 13.58 12.57 -13.13
C LYS A 39 12.23 12.18 -12.56
N VAL A 40 11.38 11.58 -13.39
CA VAL A 40 10.08 11.02 -13.03
C VAL A 40 10.11 9.51 -13.30
N PRO A 41 9.78 8.66 -12.33
CA PRO A 41 9.86 7.21 -12.50
C PRO A 41 8.71 6.65 -13.34
N ALA A 42 8.94 5.50 -13.97
CA ALA A 42 7.88 4.71 -14.61
C ALA A 42 6.77 4.36 -13.61
N GLY A 43 5.52 4.32 -14.08
CA GLY A 43 4.34 4.06 -13.25
C GLY A 43 3.74 5.30 -12.58
N ALA A 44 4.47 6.42 -12.51
CA ALA A 44 3.91 7.69 -12.07
C ALA A 44 2.80 8.16 -13.03
N THR A 45 1.79 8.87 -12.52
CA THR A 45 0.65 9.35 -13.32
C THR A 45 0.66 10.88 -13.38
N SER A 46 0.57 11.48 -14.57
CA SER A 46 0.38 12.94 -14.65
C SER A 46 -1.02 13.30 -14.20
N VAL A 47 -1.17 14.22 -13.24
CA VAL A 47 -2.47 14.48 -12.60
C VAL A 47 -3.33 15.42 -13.44
N ASP A 48 -2.74 16.51 -13.92
CA ASP A 48 -3.48 17.70 -14.35
C ASP A 48 -3.12 18.17 -15.76
N ARG A 49 -1.97 17.78 -16.31
CA ARG A 49 -1.46 18.34 -17.57
C ARG A 49 -0.90 17.31 -18.53
N LEU A 50 -0.89 17.69 -19.81
CA LEU A 50 -0.09 16.99 -20.82
C LEU A 50 1.38 17.35 -20.62
N VAL A 51 2.23 16.33 -20.59
CA VAL A 51 3.67 16.46 -20.31
C VAL A 51 4.51 15.78 -21.36
N THR A 52 5.67 16.36 -21.63
CA THR A 52 6.71 15.78 -22.50
C THR A 52 7.88 15.37 -21.63
N LEU A 53 8.34 14.13 -21.82
CA LEU A 53 9.49 13.59 -21.11
C LEU A 53 10.48 12.98 -22.11
N GLU A 54 11.76 13.12 -21.80
CA GLU A 54 12.86 12.41 -22.45
C GLU A 54 13.01 11.05 -21.76
N VAL A 55 12.97 9.95 -22.52
CA VAL A 55 13.11 8.61 -21.97
C VAL A 55 14.54 8.40 -21.47
N LEU A 56 14.69 7.96 -20.21
CA LEU A 56 15.98 7.69 -19.58
C LEU A 56 16.28 6.20 -19.44
N SER A 57 15.26 5.36 -19.21
CA SER A 57 15.47 3.92 -19.02
C SER A 57 15.49 3.18 -20.36
N GLU A 58 16.38 2.20 -20.46
CA GLU A 58 16.32 1.18 -21.50
C GLU A 58 15.07 0.28 -21.34
N PRO A 59 14.59 -0.36 -22.41
CA PRO A 59 13.51 -1.34 -22.32
C PRO A 59 13.84 -2.46 -21.31
N GLY A 60 12.94 -2.70 -20.35
CA GLY A 60 13.13 -3.70 -19.29
C GLY A 60 13.98 -3.22 -18.10
N ALA A 61 14.38 -1.95 -18.08
CA ALA A 61 15.17 -1.37 -17.00
C ALA A 61 14.45 -0.22 -16.27
N SER A 62 13.13 -0.09 -16.42
CA SER A 62 12.34 0.95 -15.75
C SER A 62 12.20 0.72 -14.26
N ALA A 63 11.68 1.70 -13.50
CA ALA A 63 11.38 1.51 -12.08
C ALA A 63 10.42 0.36 -11.82
N ILE A 64 9.41 0.17 -12.68
CA ILE A 64 8.47 -0.95 -12.58
C ILE A 64 9.17 -2.28 -12.85
N ASP A 65 10.05 -2.35 -13.85
CA ASP A 65 10.81 -3.57 -14.14
C ASP A 65 11.73 -3.96 -12.98
N ARG A 66 12.35 -2.96 -12.32
CA ARG A 66 13.15 -3.21 -11.12
C ARG A 66 12.30 -3.75 -9.97
N ILE A 67 11.07 -3.26 -9.79
CA ILE A 67 10.13 -3.80 -8.80
C ILE A 67 9.77 -5.25 -9.14
N LEU A 68 9.45 -5.54 -10.40
CA LEU A 68 9.14 -6.90 -10.85
C LEU A 68 10.31 -7.86 -10.58
N LYS A 69 11.54 -7.44 -10.92
CA LYS A 69 12.74 -8.22 -10.64
C LYS A 69 12.95 -8.46 -9.14
N LEU A 70 12.70 -7.46 -8.29
CA LEU A 70 12.77 -7.63 -6.84
C LEU A 70 11.72 -8.62 -6.32
N ILE A 71 10.52 -8.62 -6.90
CA ILE A 71 9.47 -9.58 -6.58
C ILE A 71 9.90 -11.00 -6.98
N GLU A 72 10.42 -11.19 -8.20
CA GLU A 72 10.92 -12.47 -8.70
C GLU A 72 12.06 -13.01 -7.83
N GLU A 73 13.08 -12.19 -7.54
CA GLU A 73 14.19 -12.57 -6.68
C GLU A 73 13.73 -12.95 -5.27
N ALA A 74 12.69 -12.28 -4.75
CA ALA A 74 12.11 -12.60 -3.44
C ALA A 74 11.32 -13.91 -3.46
N GLU A 75 10.63 -14.24 -4.56
CA GLU A 75 9.94 -15.51 -4.74
C GLU A 75 10.92 -16.68 -4.92
N GLU A 76 12.00 -16.51 -5.68
CA GLU A 76 13.04 -17.54 -5.86
C GLU A 76 13.78 -17.86 -4.55
N ARG A 77 13.98 -16.86 -3.68
CA ARG A 77 14.61 -17.05 -2.37
C ARG A 77 13.70 -17.73 -1.35
N ARG A 78 12.41 -17.97 -1.66
CA ARG A 78 11.53 -18.70 -0.73
C ARG A 78 11.98 -20.16 -0.65
N ALA A 79 12.59 -20.50 0.49
CA ALA A 79 12.89 -21.89 0.81
C ALA A 79 11.59 -22.72 0.75
N PRO A 80 11.59 -23.86 0.04
CA PRO A 80 10.43 -24.73 -0.01
C PRO A 80 10.12 -25.21 1.41
N ILE A 81 8.88 -25.03 1.86
CA ILE A 81 8.41 -25.68 3.08
C ILE A 81 8.39 -27.17 2.77
N GLU A 82 9.39 -27.90 3.27
CA GLU A 82 9.35 -29.35 3.28
C GLU A 82 8.11 -29.76 4.06
N ARG A 83 7.15 -30.40 3.37
CA ARG A 83 5.93 -30.85 4.04
C ARG A 83 6.34 -31.88 5.08
N PHE A 84 5.72 -31.81 6.26
CA PHE A 84 5.96 -32.77 7.34
C PHE A 84 5.90 -34.24 6.84
N ILE A 85 4.99 -34.52 5.90
CA ILE A 85 4.84 -35.84 5.29
C ILE A 85 6.07 -36.30 4.51
N ASP A 86 6.78 -35.39 3.83
CA ASP A 86 7.96 -35.73 3.04
C ASP A 86 9.12 -36.10 3.97
N ARG A 87 9.30 -35.33 5.04
CA ARG A 87 10.29 -35.63 6.10
C ARG A 87 9.98 -36.94 6.82
N PHE A 88 8.72 -37.16 7.17
CA PHE A 88 8.28 -38.40 7.80
C PHE A 88 8.52 -39.59 6.88
N SER A 89 8.10 -39.52 5.62
CA SER A 89 8.21 -40.61 4.65
C SER A 89 9.66 -40.96 4.34
N ARG A 90 10.57 -39.97 4.34
CA ARG A 90 12.01 -40.18 4.13
C ARG A 90 12.63 -41.16 5.15
N ILE A 91 12.10 -41.19 6.37
CA ILE A 91 12.57 -42.07 7.45
C ILE A 91 11.67 -43.30 7.58
N TYR A 92 10.36 -43.10 7.55
CA TYR A 92 9.38 -44.14 7.80
C TYR A 92 9.38 -45.25 6.74
N THR A 93 9.38 -44.87 5.45
CA THR A 93 9.33 -45.81 4.33
C THR A 93 10.52 -46.79 4.30
N PRO A 94 11.80 -46.35 4.40
CA PRO A 94 12.91 -47.30 4.42
C PRO A 94 12.91 -48.17 5.69
N VAL A 95 12.47 -47.63 6.84
CA VAL A 95 12.38 -48.41 8.08
C VAL A 95 11.34 -49.53 7.96
N ILE A 96 10.11 -49.25 7.51
CA ILE A 96 9.08 -50.30 7.38
C ILE A 96 9.45 -51.34 6.33
N MET A 97 10.11 -50.94 5.24
CA MET A 97 10.65 -51.85 4.23
C MET A 97 11.72 -52.77 4.80
N ALA A 98 12.65 -52.23 5.59
CA ALA A 98 13.69 -53.02 6.24
C ALA A 98 13.09 -54.01 7.25
N VAL A 99 12.12 -53.58 8.05
CA VAL A 99 11.43 -54.46 9.01
C VAL A 99 10.65 -55.57 8.28
N ALA A 100 9.93 -55.25 7.21
CA ALA A 100 9.22 -56.26 6.41
C ALA A 100 10.17 -57.29 5.78
N LEU A 101 11.33 -56.84 5.30
CA LEU A 101 12.37 -57.72 4.78
C LEU A 101 12.93 -58.64 5.87
N LEU A 102 13.21 -58.10 7.06
CA LEU A 102 13.68 -58.87 8.20
C LEU A 102 12.66 -59.92 8.66
N VAL A 103 11.38 -59.54 8.75
CA VAL A 103 10.28 -60.46 9.10
C VAL A 103 10.15 -61.60 8.07
N THR A 104 10.41 -61.29 6.80
CA THR A 104 10.38 -62.29 5.71
C THR A 104 11.56 -63.26 5.77
N LEU A 105 12.77 -62.77 6.10
CA LEU A 105 14.01 -63.55 6.01
C LEU A 105 14.39 -64.27 7.31
N VAL A 106 14.29 -63.61 8.47
CA VAL A 106 14.85 -64.13 9.73
C VAL A 106 14.24 -65.47 10.13
N PRO A 107 12.90 -65.66 10.10
CA PRO A 107 12.32 -66.91 10.60
C PRO A 107 12.54 -68.14 9.72
N PRO A 108 12.41 -68.06 8.38
CA PRO A 108 12.78 -69.17 7.51
C PRO A 108 14.27 -69.53 7.59
N LEU A 109 15.17 -68.54 7.72
CA LEU A 109 16.62 -68.79 7.76
C LEU A 109 17.10 -69.33 9.11
N LEU A 110 16.62 -68.80 10.25
CA LEU A 110 17.15 -69.16 11.57
C LEU A 110 16.32 -70.22 12.30
N PHE A 111 15.02 -70.34 12.00
CA PHE A 111 14.11 -71.24 12.71
C PHE A 111 13.48 -72.30 11.80
N ALA A 112 13.95 -72.42 10.55
CA ALA A 112 13.44 -73.36 9.55
C ALA A 112 11.91 -73.29 9.34
N ALA A 113 11.33 -72.09 9.48
CA ALA A 113 9.90 -71.87 9.32
C ALA A 113 9.46 -71.81 7.84
N SER A 114 8.15 -71.86 7.59
CA SER A 114 7.59 -71.85 6.22
C SER A 114 7.83 -70.52 5.48
N TRP A 115 8.50 -70.59 4.32
CA TRP A 115 8.73 -69.42 3.45
C TRP A 115 7.44 -68.72 3.03
N GLN A 116 6.42 -69.49 2.63
CA GLN A 116 5.15 -68.95 2.16
C GLN A 116 4.47 -68.11 3.25
N GLU A 117 4.50 -68.58 4.50
CA GLU A 117 3.87 -67.89 5.62
C GLU A 117 4.58 -66.56 5.94
N TRP A 118 5.91 -66.56 5.97
CA TRP A 118 6.68 -65.38 6.36
C TRP A 118 6.79 -64.33 5.25
N ILE A 119 6.79 -64.74 3.97
CA ILE A 119 6.58 -63.83 2.84
C ILE A 119 5.21 -63.16 2.94
N TYR A 120 4.15 -63.95 3.21
CA TYR A 120 2.80 -63.41 3.37
C TYR A 120 2.72 -62.40 4.53
N LYS A 121 3.34 -62.71 5.68
CA LYS A 121 3.42 -61.79 6.83
C LYS A 121 4.21 -60.51 6.51
N GLY A 122 5.31 -60.60 5.78
CA GLY A 122 6.08 -59.42 5.34
C GLY A 122 5.26 -58.48 4.45
N LEU A 123 4.54 -59.03 3.46
CA LEU A 123 3.64 -58.25 2.60
C LEU A 123 2.46 -57.66 3.39
N THR A 124 1.92 -58.41 4.35
CA THR A 124 0.85 -57.94 5.24
C THR A 124 1.35 -56.77 6.11
N LEU A 125 2.60 -56.81 6.58
CA LEU A 125 3.20 -55.73 7.34
C LEU A 125 3.34 -54.45 6.49
N LEU A 126 3.76 -54.57 5.23
CA LEU A 126 3.82 -53.42 4.31
C LEU A 126 2.44 -52.80 4.08
N LEU A 127 1.40 -53.64 3.93
CA LEU A 127 0.02 -53.17 3.77
C LEU A 127 -0.48 -52.42 5.00
N ILE A 128 -0.24 -52.97 6.21
CA ILE A 128 -0.60 -52.34 7.48
C ILE A 128 0.20 -51.05 7.70
N GLY A 129 1.44 -51.00 7.24
CA GLY A 129 2.32 -49.84 7.34
C GLY A 129 1.92 -48.65 6.47
N CYS A 130 0.92 -48.75 5.60
CA CYS A 130 0.50 -47.61 4.78
C CYS A 130 -0.17 -46.52 5.64
N PRO A 131 0.41 -45.31 5.78
CA PRO A 131 -0.08 -44.31 6.73
C PRO A 131 -1.22 -43.45 6.13
N CYS A 132 -2.32 -44.08 5.72
CA CYS A 132 -3.45 -43.43 5.02
C CYS A 132 -4.01 -42.21 5.77
N ALA A 133 -4.20 -42.32 7.09
CA ALA A 133 -4.71 -41.24 7.93
C ALA A 133 -3.74 -40.06 8.04
N LEU A 134 -2.44 -40.32 7.99
CA LEU A 134 -1.42 -39.28 8.04
C LEU A 134 -1.47 -38.42 6.77
N VAL A 135 -1.62 -39.06 5.61
CA VAL A 135 -1.64 -38.38 4.31
C VAL A 135 -2.77 -37.35 4.21
N ILE A 136 -3.95 -37.69 4.75
CA ILE A 136 -5.12 -36.80 4.68
C ILE A 136 -5.14 -35.73 5.79
N SER A 137 -4.38 -35.89 6.87
CA SER A 137 -4.41 -35.01 8.04
C SER A 137 -4.11 -33.54 7.70
N THR A 138 -3.02 -33.27 6.99
CA THR A 138 -2.60 -31.89 6.65
C THR A 138 -3.54 -31.22 5.65
N PRO A 139 -3.91 -31.84 4.50
CA PRO A 139 -4.87 -31.23 3.57
C PRO A 139 -6.24 -30.97 4.21
N ALA A 140 -6.74 -31.87 5.08
CA ALA A 140 -8.01 -31.69 5.77
C ALA A 140 -7.97 -30.48 6.74
N ALA A 141 -6.88 -30.32 7.49
CA ALA A 141 -6.70 -29.18 8.38
C ALA A 141 -6.58 -27.86 7.61
N ILE A 142 -5.77 -27.83 6.53
CA ILE A 142 -5.57 -26.64 5.71
C ILE A 142 -6.87 -26.19 5.04
N THR A 143 -7.60 -27.11 4.39
CA THR A 143 -8.86 -26.78 3.71
C THR A 143 -9.91 -26.25 4.68
N SER A 144 -10.01 -26.87 5.86
CA SER A 144 -10.89 -26.40 6.95
C SER A 144 -10.49 -25.02 7.45
N GLY A 145 -9.20 -24.76 7.63
CA GLY A 145 -8.67 -23.47 8.07
C GLY A 145 -8.91 -22.35 7.04
N LEU A 146 -8.65 -22.62 5.76
CA LEU A 146 -8.93 -21.69 4.67
C LEU A 146 -10.42 -21.36 4.58
N ALA A 147 -11.30 -22.37 4.68
CA ALA A 147 -12.74 -22.16 4.68
C ALA A 147 -13.21 -21.33 5.89
N ALA A 148 -12.63 -21.55 7.07
CA ALA A 148 -12.95 -20.78 8.26
C ALA A 148 -12.48 -19.32 8.16
N ALA A 149 -11.31 -19.06 7.57
CA ALA A 149 -10.80 -17.72 7.31
C ALA A 149 -11.69 -16.97 6.31
N ALA A 150 -12.05 -17.61 5.20
CA ALA A 150 -12.91 -17.02 4.17
C ALA A 150 -14.29 -16.63 4.72
N ARG A 151 -14.90 -17.46 5.59
CA ARG A 151 -16.16 -17.14 6.27
C ARG A 151 -16.09 -15.90 7.17
N ARG A 152 -14.88 -15.48 7.57
CA ARG A 152 -14.62 -14.29 8.39
C ARG A 152 -14.06 -13.12 7.58
N GLY A 153 -14.13 -13.17 6.25
CA GLY A 153 -13.66 -12.09 5.37
C GLY A 153 -12.14 -12.05 5.18
N ALA A 154 -11.41 -13.09 5.57
CA ALA A 154 -9.96 -13.18 5.35
C ALA A 154 -9.66 -14.00 4.08
N LEU A 155 -8.86 -13.44 3.17
CA LEU A 155 -8.40 -14.10 1.95
C LEU A 155 -6.97 -14.63 2.14
N ILE A 156 -6.82 -15.95 2.20
CA ILE A 156 -5.51 -16.61 2.31
C ILE A 156 -5.24 -17.40 1.02
N LYS A 157 -4.17 -17.02 0.32
CA LYS A 157 -3.80 -17.62 -0.98
C LYS A 157 -2.97 -18.90 -0.80
N GLY A 158 -3.64 -20.01 -0.52
CA GLY A 158 -3.04 -21.36 -0.47
C GLY A 158 -2.59 -21.82 0.92
N GLY A 159 -2.28 -23.12 1.04
CA GLY A 159 -1.94 -23.76 2.32
C GLY A 159 -0.61 -23.31 2.92
N ALA A 160 0.40 -23.07 2.09
CA ALA A 160 1.70 -22.59 2.56
C ALA A 160 1.60 -21.22 3.25
N ALA A 161 0.75 -20.32 2.75
CA ALA A 161 0.50 -19.03 3.37
C ALA A 161 -0.17 -19.18 4.75
N LEU A 162 -1.12 -20.12 4.88
CA LEU A 162 -1.76 -20.44 6.16
C LEU A 162 -0.77 -21.01 7.19
N GLU A 163 0.12 -21.92 6.75
CA GLU A 163 1.16 -22.47 7.62
C GLU A 163 2.16 -21.41 8.09
N GLN A 164 2.61 -20.53 7.18
CA GLN A 164 3.50 -19.43 7.51
C GLN A 164 2.85 -18.45 8.47
N LEU A 165 1.58 -18.10 8.25
CA LEU A 165 0.80 -17.24 9.13
C LEU A 165 0.77 -17.77 10.58
N GLY A 166 0.68 -19.09 10.75
CA GLY A 166 0.74 -19.74 12.07
C GLY A 166 2.09 -19.63 12.79
N ARG A 167 3.15 -19.19 12.12
CA ARG A 167 4.51 -19.00 12.67
C ARG A 167 4.94 -17.55 12.77
N VAL A 168 4.11 -16.60 12.31
CA VAL A 168 4.43 -15.17 12.34
C VAL A 168 4.51 -14.69 13.80
N THR A 169 5.60 -14.00 14.13
CA THR A 169 5.83 -13.39 15.45
C THR A 169 6.04 -11.88 15.38
N GLN A 170 6.28 -11.35 14.19
CA GLN A 170 6.52 -9.93 13.93
C GLN A 170 5.68 -9.49 12.74
N VAL A 171 5.14 -8.28 12.80
CA VAL A 171 4.35 -7.68 11.73
C VAL A 171 4.93 -6.31 11.41
N ALA A 172 5.34 -6.12 10.16
CA ALA A 172 5.70 -4.81 9.63
C ALA A 172 4.46 -4.22 8.94
N PHE A 173 4.05 -3.03 9.38
CA PHE A 173 2.89 -2.34 8.80
C PHE A 173 3.37 -1.27 7.83
N ASP A 174 2.72 -1.23 6.67
CA ASP A 174 2.71 -0.01 5.87
C ASP A 174 1.84 1.05 6.57
N LYS A 175 2.14 2.33 6.37
CA LYS A 175 1.42 3.43 7.02
C LYS A 175 0.19 3.81 6.21
N THR A 176 0.40 4.28 4.99
CA THR A 176 -0.64 4.91 4.17
C THR A 176 -1.54 3.85 3.55
N GLY A 177 -2.85 3.89 3.84
CA GLY A 177 -3.81 2.91 3.32
C GLY A 177 -3.89 1.58 4.09
N THR A 178 -2.96 1.34 5.02
CA THR A 178 -2.99 0.19 5.94
C THR A 178 -3.33 0.63 7.36
N LEU A 179 -2.49 1.45 8.01
CA LEU A 179 -2.80 2.02 9.33
C LEU A 179 -3.71 3.25 9.22
N THR A 180 -3.55 4.05 8.17
CA THR A 180 -4.36 5.24 7.90
C THR A 180 -5.40 4.97 6.81
N VAL A 181 -6.43 5.80 6.73
CA VAL A 181 -7.49 5.69 5.70
C VAL A 181 -6.98 6.07 4.31
N GLY A 182 -5.79 6.70 4.20
CA GLY A 182 -5.23 7.18 2.93
C GLY A 182 -6.04 8.30 2.28
N LYS A 183 -6.92 8.98 3.04
CA LYS A 183 -7.74 10.10 2.59
C LYS A 183 -7.47 11.30 3.49
N PRO A 184 -6.97 12.43 2.95
CA PRO A 184 -6.72 13.60 3.77
C PRO A 184 -7.99 14.12 4.45
N ARG A 185 -7.82 14.66 5.66
CA ARG A 185 -8.85 15.36 6.43
C ARG A 185 -8.28 16.63 7.04
N VAL A 186 -9.12 17.66 7.16
CA VAL A 186 -8.77 18.87 7.90
C VAL A 186 -8.76 18.55 9.38
N THR A 187 -7.63 18.79 10.04
CA THR A 187 -7.41 18.48 11.46
C THR A 187 -7.32 19.71 12.35
N ALA A 188 -6.92 20.86 11.78
CA ALA A 188 -6.88 22.12 12.47
C ALA A 188 -7.26 23.26 11.52
N ILE A 189 -7.87 24.30 12.10
CA ILE A 189 -8.30 25.53 11.43
C ILE A 189 -7.91 26.68 12.37
N HIS A 190 -6.98 27.53 11.95
CA HIS A 190 -6.50 28.66 12.74
C HIS A 190 -6.71 29.96 11.95
N PRO A 191 -7.81 30.69 12.20
CA PRO A 191 -8.07 31.96 11.55
C PRO A 191 -7.26 33.10 12.17
N ALA A 192 -7.07 34.17 11.40
CA ALA A 192 -6.56 35.44 11.90
C ALA A 192 -7.58 36.11 12.82
N SER A 193 -7.12 37.05 13.64
CA SER A 193 -8.00 37.82 14.53
C SER A 193 -9.10 38.54 13.73
N GLY A 194 -10.35 38.37 14.14
CA GLY A 194 -11.52 38.97 13.47
C GLY A 194 -12.16 38.09 12.39
N ILE A 195 -11.61 36.89 12.14
CA ILE A 195 -12.16 35.92 11.17
C ILE A 195 -12.61 34.67 11.92
N GLY A 196 -13.81 34.17 11.60
CA GLY A 196 -14.32 32.92 12.18
C GLY A 196 -13.73 31.68 11.49
N GLU A 197 -13.62 30.57 12.21
CA GLU A 197 -13.19 29.29 11.62
C GLU A 197 -14.09 28.86 10.44
N ALA A 198 -15.41 29.02 10.59
CA ALA A 198 -16.39 28.71 9.55
C ALA A 198 -16.21 29.60 8.30
N GLU A 199 -15.90 30.88 8.50
CA GLU A 199 -15.65 31.82 7.40
C GLU A 199 -14.38 31.43 6.64
N LEU A 200 -13.28 31.18 7.36
CA LEU A 200 -12.01 30.75 6.76
C LEU A 200 -12.19 29.48 5.94
N LEU A 201 -12.88 28.47 6.50
CA LEU A 201 -13.12 27.20 5.84
C LEU A 201 -14.04 27.35 4.62
N ALA A 202 -15.09 28.17 4.70
CA ALA A 202 -16.00 28.41 3.58
C ALA A 202 -15.29 29.12 2.42
N LEU A 203 -14.45 30.12 2.70
CA LEU A 203 -13.63 30.80 1.70
C LEU A 203 -12.63 29.83 1.07
N ALA A 204 -11.97 29.00 1.88
CA ALA A 204 -11.03 28.02 1.36
C ALA A 204 -11.72 26.98 0.46
N ALA A 205 -12.88 26.47 0.90
CA ALA A 205 -13.67 25.52 0.12
C ALA A 205 -14.20 26.12 -1.19
N ALA A 206 -14.53 27.42 -1.22
CA ALA A 206 -14.95 28.10 -2.44
C ALA A 206 -13.84 28.10 -3.50
N VAL A 207 -12.61 28.43 -3.10
CA VAL A 207 -11.46 28.44 -4.01
C VAL A 207 -11.03 27.02 -4.41
N GLU A 208 -11.17 26.03 -3.53
CA GLU A 208 -10.80 24.63 -3.82
C GLU A 208 -11.90 23.85 -4.56
N GLN A 209 -13.06 24.45 -4.80
CA GLN A 209 -14.18 23.77 -5.44
C GLN A 209 -13.81 23.31 -6.85
N GLY A 210 -13.97 22.03 -7.14
CA GLY A 210 -13.62 21.45 -8.45
C GLY A 210 -12.14 21.10 -8.64
N ALA A 211 -11.26 21.43 -7.69
CA ALA A 211 -9.87 21.01 -7.75
C ALA A 211 -9.73 19.50 -7.52
N THR A 212 -8.83 18.87 -8.27
CA THR A 212 -8.57 17.42 -8.19
C THR A 212 -7.60 17.04 -7.08
N HIS A 213 -6.94 18.01 -6.45
CA HIS A 213 -5.93 17.76 -5.43
C HIS A 213 -6.54 17.13 -4.15
N PRO A 214 -5.94 16.07 -3.56
CA PRO A 214 -6.51 15.40 -2.38
C PRO A 214 -6.73 16.33 -1.16
N LEU A 215 -5.85 17.31 -0.96
CA LEU A 215 -6.00 18.29 0.13
C LEU A 215 -7.18 19.25 -0.13
N ALA A 216 -7.38 19.65 -1.39
CA ALA A 216 -8.51 20.48 -1.80
C ALA A 216 -9.84 19.78 -1.53
N GLN A 217 -9.92 18.50 -1.93
CA GLN A 217 -11.09 17.67 -1.66
C GLN A 217 -11.36 17.51 -0.17
N ALA A 218 -10.33 17.47 0.67
CA ALA A 218 -10.49 17.41 2.12
C ALA A 218 -11.09 18.70 2.69
N ILE A 219 -10.63 19.85 2.23
CA ILE A 219 -11.15 21.18 2.62
C ILE A 219 -12.62 21.31 2.21
N VAL A 220 -12.95 21.00 0.96
CA VAL A 220 -14.33 21.06 0.45
C VAL A 220 -15.24 20.10 1.21
N ARG A 221 -14.78 18.87 1.47
CA ARG A 221 -15.55 17.87 2.23
C ARG A 221 -15.79 18.30 3.68
N GLU A 222 -14.80 18.91 4.32
CA GLU A 222 -14.95 19.42 5.69
C GLU A 222 -16.00 20.53 5.74
N ALA A 223 -15.97 21.47 4.78
CA ALA A 223 -16.99 22.53 4.69
C ALA A 223 -18.40 21.97 4.48
N GLN A 224 -18.55 20.96 3.61
CA GLN A 224 -19.82 20.26 3.38
C GLN A 224 -20.30 19.50 4.61
N THR A 225 -19.39 18.86 5.35
CA THR A 225 -19.71 18.10 6.58
C THR A 225 -20.19 19.03 7.69
N ARG A 226 -19.67 20.26 7.74
CA ARG A 226 -20.13 21.32 8.66
C ARG A 226 -21.35 22.08 8.14
N GLU A 227 -21.93 21.66 7.01
CA GLU A 227 -23.10 22.28 6.38
C GLU A 227 -22.91 23.79 6.12
N LEU A 228 -21.68 24.21 5.80
CA LEU A 228 -21.36 25.60 5.52
C LEU A 228 -21.87 26.00 4.14
N THR A 229 -22.41 27.21 4.04
CA THR A 229 -22.70 27.83 2.74
C THR A 229 -21.40 28.21 2.04
N ILE A 230 -21.04 27.46 0.99
CA ILE A 230 -19.85 27.73 0.17
C ILE A 230 -20.21 28.83 -0.83
N PRO A 231 -19.58 30.02 -0.77
CA PRO A 231 -19.85 31.09 -1.73
C PRO A 231 -19.31 30.72 -3.12
N PRO A 232 -19.89 31.26 -4.21
CA PRO A 232 -19.40 31.02 -5.56
C PRO A 232 -18.02 31.65 -5.76
N ALA A 233 -17.12 30.90 -6.39
CA ALA A 233 -15.82 31.39 -6.83
C ALA A 233 -15.84 31.71 -8.34
N LEU A 234 -15.28 32.86 -8.72
CA LEU A 234 -15.11 33.31 -10.09
C LEU A 234 -13.63 33.29 -10.48
N GLU A 235 -13.33 33.14 -11.76
CA GLU A 235 -11.96 33.22 -12.31
C GLU A 235 -10.94 32.31 -11.61
N GLN A 236 -11.39 31.12 -11.16
CA GLN A 236 -10.52 30.16 -10.51
C GLN A 236 -9.38 29.74 -11.44
N ARG A 237 -8.14 29.81 -10.95
CA ARG A 237 -6.95 29.39 -11.68
C ARG A 237 -5.89 28.79 -10.76
N ALA A 238 -5.25 27.73 -11.23
CA ALA A 238 -4.07 27.19 -10.58
C ALA A 238 -2.85 28.07 -10.88
N LEU A 239 -2.18 28.56 -9.85
CA LEU A 239 -0.89 29.22 -9.94
C LEU A 239 0.22 28.19 -9.84
N VAL A 240 0.89 27.96 -10.97
CA VAL A 240 2.00 27.00 -11.10
C VAL A 240 3.03 27.20 -9.98
N GLY A 241 3.23 26.16 -9.17
CA GLY A 241 4.18 26.15 -8.06
C GLY A 241 3.88 27.14 -6.93
N SER A 242 2.69 27.75 -6.88
CA SER A 242 2.31 28.71 -5.86
C SER A 242 0.98 28.39 -5.19
N GLY A 243 0.06 27.66 -5.82
CA GLY A 243 -1.22 27.29 -5.21
C GLY A 243 -2.41 27.45 -6.15
N ILE A 244 -3.59 27.74 -5.60
CA ILE A 244 -4.82 27.99 -6.35
C ILE A 244 -5.44 29.32 -5.90
N GLU A 245 -5.94 30.11 -6.85
CA GLU A 245 -6.62 31.37 -6.53
C GLU A 245 -7.95 31.50 -7.26
N ALA A 246 -8.85 32.27 -6.67
CA ALA A 246 -10.11 32.67 -7.27
C ALA A 246 -10.62 33.99 -6.67
N GLN A 247 -11.60 34.60 -7.32
CA GLN A 247 -12.35 35.72 -6.75
C GLN A 247 -13.57 35.20 -6.00
N VAL A 248 -13.69 35.53 -4.72
CA VAL A 248 -14.83 35.16 -3.87
C VAL A 248 -15.39 36.43 -3.24
N ASN A 249 -16.68 36.71 -3.46
CA ASN A 249 -17.32 37.95 -2.99
C ASN A 249 -16.60 39.26 -3.40
N GLY A 250 -15.92 39.25 -4.55
CA GLY A 250 -15.17 40.42 -5.04
C GLY A 250 -13.76 40.58 -4.47
N GLU A 251 -13.32 39.68 -3.58
CA GLU A 251 -11.97 39.66 -3.03
C GLU A 251 -11.14 38.54 -3.67
N ARG A 252 -9.83 38.77 -3.82
CA ARG A 252 -8.91 37.74 -4.32
C ARG A 252 -8.51 36.82 -3.17
N ILE A 253 -8.88 35.55 -3.27
CA ILE A 253 -8.49 34.52 -2.30
C ILE A 253 -7.47 33.59 -2.94
N LEU A 254 -6.34 33.38 -2.25
CA LEU A 254 -5.26 32.48 -2.67
C LEU A 254 -5.05 31.42 -1.59
N ILE A 255 -4.93 30.16 -1.99
CA ILE A 255 -4.55 29.04 -1.12
C ILE A 255 -3.23 28.49 -1.60
N CYS A 256 -2.26 28.39 -0.70
CA CYS A 256 -0.91 27.93 -1.02
C CYS A 256 -0.28 27.10 0.11
N ALA A 257 0.78 26.35 -0.18
CA ALA A 257 1.54 25.67 0.87
C ALA A 257 2.27 26.68 1.77
N ALA A 258 2.44 26.37 3.06
CA ALA A 258 3.07 27.23 4.07
C ALA A 258 4.44 27.80 3.67
N GLY A 259 5.24 27.07 2.88
CA GLY A 259 6.55 27.51 2.41
C GLY A 259 6.55 28.46 1.19
N LYS A 260 5.40 28.76 0.58
CA LYS A 260 5.33 29.56 -0.66
C LYS A 260 5.15 31.06 -0.42
N ARG A 261 4.65 31.47 0.76
CA ARG A 261 4.41 32.86 1.14
C ARG A 261 4.78 33.09 2.61
N PRO A 262 5.25 34.30 2.99
CA PRO A 262 5.53 34.61 4.38
C PRO A 262 4.24 34.65 5.22
N ALA A 263 4.28 34.03 6.40
CA ALA A 263 3.15 33.96 7.32
C ALA A 263 3.63 34.17 8.77
N GLU A 264 4.29 35.29 9.05
CA GLU A 264 4.95 35.59 10.33
C GLU A 264 4.01 35.45 11.53
N ALA A 265 2.76 35.92 11.39
CA ALA A 265 1.74 35.83 12.44
C ALA A 265 1.33 34.39 12.81
N PHE A 266 1.60 33.43 11.92
CA PHE A 266 1.25 32.01 12.10
C PHE A 266 2.48 31.10 12.18
N ALA A 267 3.71 31.66 12.25
CA ALA A 267 4.93 30.87 12.17
C ALA A 267 5.02 29.79 13.29
N GLY A 268 4.57 30.12 14.50
CA GLY A 268 4.50 29.17 15.61
C GLY A 268 3.56 28.01 15.33
N GLN A 269 2.31 28.31 14.92
CA GLN A 269 1.30 27.31 14.59
C GLN A 269 1.74 26.44 13.42
N ILE A 270 2.32 27.03 12.36
CA ILE A 270 2.84 26.29 11.21
C ILE A 270 3.92 25.30 11.68
N SER A 271 4.89 25.77 12.46
CA SER A 271 5.97 24.91 12.96
C SER A 271 5.46 23.78 13.86
N GLU A 272 4.48 24.04 14.73
CA GLU A 272 3.87 23.02 15.58
C GLU A 272 3.16 21.95 14.75
N LEU A 273 2.33 22.35 13.80
CA LEU A 273 1.56 21.43 12.93
C LEU A 273 2.49 20.61 12.03
N GLU A 274 3.50 21.23 11.41
CA GLU A 274 4.48 20.54 10.56
C GLU A 274 5.36 19.57 11.38
N SER A 275 5.75 19.93 12.61
CA SER A 275 6.48 19.04 13.51
C SER A 275 5.66 17.83 13.94
N ALA A 276 4.33 17.96 13.98
CA ALA A 276 3.39 16.87 14.18
C ALA A 276 3.12 16.04 12.90
N GLY A 277 3.84 16.32 11.81
CA GLY A 277 3.71 15.63 10.52
C GLY A 277 2.46 16.02 9.74
N GLN A 278 1.83 17.15 10.04
CA GLN A 278 0.69 17.65 9.30
C GLN A 278 1.13 18.51 8.11
N THR A 279 0.32 18.51 7.05
CA THR A 279 0.50 19.41 5.92
C THR A 279 -0.28 20.69 6.19
N VAL A 280 0.36 21.85 6.01
CA VAL A 280 -0.25 23.16 6.29
C VAL A 280 -0.43 23.93 4.99
N VAL A 281 -1.62 24.49 4.81
CA VAL A 281 -1.93 25.44 3.74
C VAL A 281 -2.33 26.78 4.33
N LEU A 282 -1.90 27.86 3.67
CA LEU A 282 -2.24 29.23 3.99
C LEU A 282 -3.46 29.63 3.16
N VAL A 283 -4.33 30.44 3.75
CA VAL A 283 -5.40 31.14 3.03
C VAL A 283 -5.09 32.63 3.09
N LEU A 284 -4.99 33.26 1.94
CA LEU A 284 -4.70 34.68 1.79
C LEU A 284 -5.87 35.40 1.16
N ARG A 285 -6.16 36.61 1.65
CA ARG A 285 -7.14 37.55 1.08
C ARG A 285 -6.39 38.80 0.67
N ASN A 286 -6.39 39.13 -0.62
CA ASN A 286 -5.66 40.29 -1.17
C ASN A 286 -4.19 40.37 -0.71
N ASP A 287 -3.49 39.23 -0.73
CA ASP A 287 -2.11 39.04 -0.27
C ASP A 287 -1.87 39.06 1.26
N ASP A 288 -2.90 39.29 2.09
CA ASP A 288 -2.83 39.16 3.55
C ASP A 288 -3.20 37.75 4.01
N VAL A 289 -2.41 37.14 4.89
CA VAL A 289 -2.70 35.80 5.45
C VAL A 289 -3.86 35.89 6.44
N ILE A 290 -5.01 35.34 6.08
CA ILE A 290 -6.24 35.35 6.88
C ILE A 290 -6.43 34.08 7.73
N GLY A 291 -5.58 33.08 7.55
CA GLY A 291 -5.54 31.90 8.40
C GLY A 291 -4.76 30.74 7.80
N VAL A 292 -4.62 29.68 8.59
CA VAL A 292 -3.97 28.42 8.20
C VAL A 292 -4.90 27.24 8.42
N LEU A 293 -4.86 26.28 7.50
CA LEU A 293 -5.59 25.02 7.57
C LEU A 293 -4.60 23.86 7.57
N ALA A 294 -4.90 22.80 8.30
CA ALA A 294 -4.08 21.59 8.35
C ALA A 294 -4.80 20.37 7.75
N PRO A 295 -4.92 20.27 6.41
CA PRO A 295 -5.39 19.06 5.76
C PRO A 295 -4.27 18.00 5.77
N THR A 296 -4.39 16.94 6.59
CA THR A 296 -3.37 15.88 6.68
C THR A 296 -3.88 14.54 6.13
N GLY A 297 -3.02 13.85 5.38
CA GLY A 297 -3.23 12.47 4.90
C GLY A 297 -3.12 11.39 5.99
N TYR A 298 -2.66 11.77 7.19
CA TYR A 298 -2.28 10.83 8.26
C TYR A 298 -3.28 10.74 9.40
N ALA A 299 -4.52 11.21 9.22
CA ALA A 299 -5.55 11.03 10.23
C ALA A 299 -5.74 9.53 10.51
N ALA A 300 -5.51 9.13 11.77
CA ALA A 300 -5.85 7.80 12.26
C ALA A 300 -7.35 7.55 12.10
N ARG A 301 -7.73 6.29 11.91
CA ARG A 301 -9.13 5.86 11.79
C ARG A 301 -9.98 6.27 12.99
#